data_AF-A0A0A9PJE5-F1
#
_entry.id   AF-A0A0A9PJE5-F1
#
_cell.length_a   1.000
_cell.length_b   1.000
_cell.length_c   1.000
_cell.angle_alpha   90.00
_cell.angle_beta   90.00
_cell.angle_gamma   90.00
#
_symmetry.space_group_name_H-M   'P 1'
#
loop_
_entity.id
_entity.type
_entity.pdbx_description
1 polymer ?
#
loop_
_entity_poly.entity_id
_entity_poly.type
_entity_poly.pdbx_seq_one_letter_code
_entity_poly.pdbx_strand_id
1 'polypeptide(L)'
;MQQLERVKDVRPGKHPQSKKRKRETDGQCWKRRSCLFDLPYWTSLKLPHNLDVMHIEKNICDNILAFLFLNVDGNSKDFINARLDLEDIGIRRNLHLKQRGNSYHVPHAPYAMNKTQKLAFIEFIRSVKFPDGYASNLATCISADGCKLKGLKTHDCHILLQRILPATL
;
A
#
# COMPACT_ATOMS: atom_id res chain seq x y z
N MET A 1 4.52 -11.81 -19.85
CA MET A 1 4.67 -11.37 -21.26
C MET A 1 3.94 -12.29 -22.26
N GLN A 2 3.94 -13.62 -22.08
CA GLN A 2 3.27 -14.58 -23.00
C GLN A 2 1.75 -14.40 -23.21
N GLN A 3 1.04 -13.79 -22.25
CA GLN A 3 -0.42 -13.59 -22.36
C GLN A 3 -0.80 -12.40 -23.25
N LEU A 4 0.10 -11.43 -23.45
CA LEU A 4 -0.17 -10.23 -24.25
C LEU A 4 -0.17 -10.53 -25.76
N GLU A 5 0.64 -11.51 -26.18
CA GLU A 5 0.67 -12.08 -27.54
C GLU A 5 -0.71 -12.56 -28.00
N ARG A 6 -1.55 -13.05 -27.07
CA ARG A 6 -2.89 -13.59 -27.38
C ARG A 6 -3.96 -12.52 -27.66
N VAL A 7 -3.65 -11.24 -27.51
CA VAL A 7 -4.63 -10.14 -27.57
C VAL A 7 -4.28 -9.12 -28.68
N LYS A 8 -3.23 -9.38 -29.48
CA LYS A 8 -2.77 -8.47 -30.54
C LYS A 8 -3.84 -8.18 -31.61
N ASP A 9 -4.77 -9.11 -31.83
CA ASP A 9 -5.80 -8.98 -32.87
C ASP A 9 -7.09 -8.29 -32.39
N VAL A 10 -7.13 -7.81 -31.13
CA VAL A 10 -8.36 -7.26 -30.55
C VAL A 10 -8.35 -5.73 -30.63
N ARG A 11 -9.24 -5.19 -31.47
CA ARG A 11 -9.54 -3.75 -31.50
C ARG A 11 -10.65 -3.44 -30.47
N PRO A 12 -10.41 -2.60 -29.45
CA PRO A 12 -11.45 -2.20 -28.50
C PRO A 12 -12.53 -1.34 -29.18
N GLY A 13 -13.81 -1.62 -28.93
CA GLY A 13 -14.95 -0.84 -29.45
C GLY A 13 -16.10 -1.70 -30.00
N LYS A 14 -17.27 -1.08 -30.24
CA LYS A 14 -18.43 -1.73 -30.87
C LYS A 14 -18.29 -1.71 -32.39
N HIS A 15 -17.39 -2.54 -32.93
CA HIS A 15 -17.29 -2.73 -34.38
C HIS A 15 -18.17 -3.89 -34.87
N PRO A 16 -18.83 -3.76 -36.04
CA PRO A 16 -19.71 -4.80 -36.58
C PRO A 16 -18.99 -6.11 -36.92
N GLN A 17 -17.66 -6.09 -37.08
CA GLN A 17 -16.83 -7.29 -37.31
C GLN A 17 -16.25 -7.91 -36.02
N SER A 18 -16.54 -7.37 -34.83
CA SER A 18 -16.02 -7.92 -33.58
C SER A 18 -16.77 -9.20 -33.21
N LYS A 19 -16.08 -10.35 -33.28
CA LYS A 19 -16.64 -11.62 -32.83
C LYS A 19 -16.65 -11.64 -31.30
N LYS A 20 -17.78 -12.02 -30.68
CA LYS A 20 -17.85 -12.27 -29.23
C LYS A 20 -16.79 -13.32 -28.86
N ARG A 21 -15.92 -12.98 -27.91
CA ARG A 21 -14.88 -13.88 -27.40
C ARG A 21 -15.53 -15.17 -26.88
N LYS A 22 -15.22 -16.32 -27.50
CA LYS A 22 -15.52 -17.62 -26.89
C LYS A 22 -14.60 -17.78 -25.68
N ARG A 23 -15.19 -18.02 -24.50
CA ARG A 23 -14.43 -18.29 -23.28
C ARG A 23 -13.86 -19.71 -23.41
N GLU A 24 -12.54 -19.84 -23.43
CA GLU A 24 -11.88 -21.14 -23.26
C GLU A 24 -12.14 -21.64 -21.83
N THR A 25 -12.56 -22.89 -21.69
CA THR A 25 -12.85 -23.57 -20.41
C THR A 25 -11.62 -23.75 -19.52
N ASP A 26 -10.41 -23.74 -20.11
CA ASP A 26 -9.15 -24.01 -19.40
C ASP A 26 -8.51 -22.77 -18.75
N GLY A 27 -9.12 -21.60 -18.88
CA GLY A 27 -8.59 -20.33 -18.37
C GLY A 27 -9.46 -19.64 -17.33
N GLN A 28 -10.39 -20.36 -16.69
CA GLN A 28 -11.30 -19.75 -15.73
C GLN A 28 -10.53 -19.33 -14.45
N CYS A 29 -10.31 -18.02 -14.29
CA CYS A 29 -9.62 -17.40 -13.14
C CYS A 29 -10.23 -17.77 -11.77
N TRP A 30 -11.43 -18.34 -11.77
CA TRP A 30 -12.19 -18.79 -10.59
C TRP A 30 -11.66 -20.09 -9.95
N LYS A 31 -10.69 -20.78 -10.56
CA LYS A 31 -10.05 -21.97 -9.95
C LYS A 31 -8.88 -21.65 -9.01
N ARG A 32 -8.50 -20.36 -8.86
CA ARG A 32 -7.40 -19.96 -7.97
C ARG A 32 -7.91 -19.73 -6.54
N ARG A 33 -7.49 -20.59 -5.62
CA ARG A 33 -7.64 -20.40 -4.18
C ARG A 33 -6.69 -19.29 -3.73
N SER A 34 -7.19 -18.30 -2.99
CA SER A 34 -6.35 -17.26 -2.38
C SER A 34 -5.46 -17.88 -1.27
N CYS A 35 -4.24 -17.39 -1.09
CA CYS A 35 -3.37 -17.82 0.03
C CYS A 35 -3.98 -17.48 1.40
N LEU A 36 -4.96 -16.58 1.46
CA LEU A 36 -5.70 -16.25 2.68
C LEU A 36 -6.46 -17.44 3.26
N PHE A 37 -6.77 -18.45 2.43
CA PHE A 37 -7.41 -19.69 2.87
C PHE A 37 -6.49 -20.63 3.66
N ASP A 38 -5.18 -20.35 3.71
CA ASP A 38 -4.21 -21.18 4.44
C ASP A 38 -3.89 -20.61 5.83
N LEU A 39 -4.54 -19.49 6.22
CA LEU A 39 -4.32 -18.85 7.50
C LEU A 39 -5.00 -19.63 8.64
N PRO A 40 -4.34 -19.81 9.82
CA PRO A 40 -4.85 -20.64 10.92
C PRO A 40 -6.24 -20.24 11.45
N TYR A 41 -6.57 -18.94 11.37
CA TYR A 41 -7.85 -18.40 11.84
C TYR A 41 -8.97 -18.51 10.80
N TRP A 42 -8.69 -18.98 9.58
CA TRP A 42 -9.68 -19.04 8.50
C TRP A 42 -10.90 -19.90 8.85
N THR A 43 -10.67 -21.01 9.57
CA THR A 43 -11.72 -21.90 10.08
C THR A 43 -12.62 -21.27 11.13
N SER A 44 -12.15 -20.20 11.79
CA SER A 44 -12.92 -19.47 12.82
C SER A 44 -13.80 -18.35 12.26
N LEU A 45 -13.63 -17.99 10.98
CA LEU A 45 -14.39 -16.92 10.34
C LEU A 45 -15.78 -17.42 9.92
N LYS A 46 -16.84 -16.86 10.50
CA LYS A 46 -18.24 -17.18 10.15
C LYS A 46 -18.60 -16.86 8.69
N LEU A 47 -17.90 -15.92 8.05
CA LEU A 47 -18.11 -15.49 6.67
C LEU A 47 -16.75 -15.36 5.96
N PRO A 48 -16.25 -16.43 5.32
CA PRO A 48 -14.91 -16.46 4.75
C PRO A 48 -14.73 -15.56 3.51
N HIS A 49 -15.80 -15.00 2.94
CA HIS A 49 -15.76 -14.32 1.63
C HIS A 49 -16.08 -12.82 1.70
N ASN A 50 -16.19 -12.24 2.89
CA ASN A 50 -16.47 -10.81 3.06
C ASN A 50 -15.20 -9.98 3.31
N LEU A 51 -14.08 -10.39 2.72
CA LEU A 51 -12.87 -9.56 2.74
C LEU A 51 -13.02 -8.47 1.69
N ASP A 52 -13.34 -7.28 2.18
CA ASP A 52 -13.31 -6.08 1.36
C ASP A 52 -11.86 -5.68 1.09
N VAL A 53 -11.25 -6.33 0.08
CA VAL A 53 -9.87 -6.10 -0.34
C VAL A 53 -9.62 -4.62 -0.61
N MET A 54 -10.61 -3.92 -1.14
CA MET A 54 -10.52 -2.51 -1.48
C MET A 54 -10.28 -1.66 -0.22
N HIS A 55 -11.06 -1.89 0.84
CA HIS A 55 -10.88 -1.19 2.11
C HIS A 55 -9.66 -1.68 2.90
N ILE A 56 -9.34 -2.98 2.82
CA ILE A 56 -8.14 -3.55 3.46
C ILE A 56 -6.88 -2.92 2.87
N GLU A 57 -6.74 -2.91 1.55
CA GLU A 57 -5.57 -2.32 0.87
C GLU A 57 -5.46 -0.82 1.14
N LYS A 58 -6.58 -0.10 1.13
CA LYS A 58 -6.58 1.32 1.51
C LYS A 58 -6.09 1.52 2.94
N ASN A 59 -6.63 0.76 3.90
CA ASN A 59 -6.20 0.84 5.29
C ASN A 59 -4.72 0.51 5.45
N ILE A 60 -4.21 -0.53 4.77
CA ILE A 60 -2.78 -0.89 4.83
C ILE A 60 -1.93 0.23 4.22
N CYS A 61 -2.32 0.76 3.06
CA CYS A 61 -1.60 1.85 2.41
C CYS A 61 -1.59 3.12 3.28
N ASP A 62 -2.74 3.52 3.83
CA ASP A 62 -2.83 4.70 4.70
C ASP A 62 -1.97 4.52 5.95
N ASN A 63 -1.93 3.31 6.54
CA ASN A 63 -1.04 3.02 7.66
C ASN A 63 0.44 3.04 7.26
N ILE A 64 0.82 2.49 6.10
CA ILE A 64 2.21 2.52 5.62
C ILE A 64 2.65 3.95 5.30
N LEU A 65 1.81 4.73 4.63
CA LEU A 65 2.10 6.13 4.35
C LEU A 65 2.17 6.93 5.63
N ALA A 66 1.22 6.77 6.56
CA ALA A 66 1.30 7.37 7.87
C ALA A 66 2.63 6.99 8.53
N PHE A 67 2.96 5.71 8.56
CA PHE A 67 4.17 5.10 9.09
C PHE A 67 5.46 5.72 8.49
N LEU A 68 5.58 5.81 7.17
CA LEU A 68 6.73 6.39 6.48
C LEU A 68 6.81 7.90 6.69
N PHE A 69 5.66 8.58 6.74
CA PHE A 69 5.56 10.02 6.90
C PHE A 69 5.52 10.50 8.37
N LEU A 70 5.55 9.59 9.35
CA LEU A 70 5.19 9.66 10.80
C LEU A 70 5.59 10.86 11.69
N ASN A 71 6.06 11.96 11.12
CA ASN A 71 6.01 13.28 11.75
C ASN A 71 4.82 14.08 11.22
N VAL A 72 3.67 13.42 11.03
CA VAL A 72 2.40 14.07 10.74
C VAL A 72 1.55 13.93 11.98
N ASP A 73 1.38 15.03 12.69
CA ASP A 73 0.67 15.11 13.96
C ASP A 73 -0.69 14.38 13.92
N GLY A 74 -0.90 13.44 14.85
CA GLY A 74 -2.22 12.91 15.20
C GLY A 74 -2.54 11.46 14.81
N ASN A 75 -1.80 10.81 13.90
CA ASN A 75 -2.14 9.47 13.40
C ASN A 75 -1.16 8.35 13.80
N SER A 76 -0.16 8.67 14.62
CA SER A 76 0.78 7.66 15.08
C SER A 76 0.15 6.76 16.13
N LYS A 77 0.22 5.44 15.92
CA LYS A 77 -0.07 4.44 16.97
C LYS A 77 1.12 4.21 17.91
N ASP A 78 2.19 4.98 17.73
CA ASP A 78 3.40 4.89 18.54
C ASP A 78 3.28 5.83 19.75
N PHE A 79 2.78 5.29 20.86
CA PHE A 79 2.61 6.00 22.13
C PHE A 79 3.72 5.65 23.11
N ILE A 80 3.94 6.51 24.11
CA ILE A 80 4.92 6.25 25.19
C ILE A 80 4.61 4.92 25.90
N ASN A 81 3.34 4.65 26.20
CA ASN A 81 2.92 3.38 26.82
C ASN A 81 3.27 2.17 25.94
N ALA A 82 3.04 2.25 24.63
CA ALA A 82 3.41 1.18 23.70
C ALA A 82 4.93 0.93 23.66
N ARG A 83 5.75 1.97 23.90
CA ARG A 83 7.21 1.85 24.01
C ARG A 83 7.65 1.23 25.34
N LEU A 84 6.94 1.50 26.43
CA LEU A 84 7.14 0.85 27.73
C LEU A 84 6.74 -0.64 27.65
N ASP A 85 5.62 -0.97 27.00
CA ASP A 85 5.21 -2.35 26.78
C ASP A 85 6.26 -3.12 25.97
N LEU A 86 6.87 -2.49 24.95
CA LEU A 86 7.98 -3.09 24.18
C LEU A 86 9.23 -3.35 25.03
N GLU A 87 9.46 -2.53 26.04
CA GLU A 87 10.56 -2.70 27.01
C GLU A 87 10.28 -3.85 27.98
N ASP A 88 9.06 -3.90 28.52
CA ASP A 88 8.59 -4.98 29.40
C ASP A 88 8.64 -6.35 28.72
N ILE A 89 8.22 -6.41 27.46
CA ILE A 89 8.26 -7.64 26.65
C ILE A 89 9.70 -7.96 26.17
N GLY A 90 10.66 -7.03 26.30
CA GLY A 90 12.07 -7.26 25.96
C GLY A 90 12.38 -7.36 24.46
N ILE A 91 11.48 -6.88 23.60
CA ILE A 91 11.58 -6.97 22.13
C ILE A 91 11.97 -5.62 21.54
N ARG A 92 12.75 -5.61 20.44
CA ARG A 92 13.14 -4.39 19.68
C ARG A 92 13.84 -3.32 20.53
N ARG A 93 14.94 -3.69 21.19
CA ARG A 93 15.78 -2.81 22.04
C ARG A 93 16.14 -1.44 21.43
N ASN A 94 16.32 -1.39 20.11
CA ASN A 94 16.63 -0.15 19.39
C ASN A 94 15.51 0.91 19.45
N LEU A 95 14.28 0.48 19.76
CA LEU A 95 13.09 1.30 19.88
C LEU A 95 12.75 1.65 21.33
N HIS A 96 13.48 1.19 22.33
CA HIS A 96 13.20 1.52 23.74
C HIS A 96 13.42 3.02 24.01
N LEU A 97 12.69 3.54 25.00
CA LEU A 97 12.80 4.95 25.38
C LEU A 97 14.21 5.23 25.88
N LYS A 98 14.88 6.25 25.33
CA LYS A 98 16.20 6.66 25.80
C LYS A 98 16.02 7.82 26.77
N GLN A 99 16.35 7.59 28.03
CA GLN A 99 16.35 8.65 29.02
C GLN A 99 17.53 9.60 28.75
N ARG A 100 17.23 10.87 28.49
CA ARG A 100 18.23 11.94 28.37
C ARG A 100 17.95 12.96 29.47
N GLY A 101 18.54 12.72 30.64
CA GLY A 101 18.28 13.54 31.84
C GLY A 101 16.82 13.41 32.29
N ASN A 102 16.13 14.55 32.40
CA ASN A 102 14.73 14.61 32.84
C ASN A 102 13.69 14.39 31.71
N SER A 103 14.15 14.12 30.47
CA SER A 103 13.27 13.94 29.32
C SER A 103 13.49 12.59 28.65
N TYR A 104 12.42 12.04 28.09
CA TYR A 104 12.44 10.80 27.32
C TYR A 104 12.56 11.13 25.84
N HIS A 105 13.59 10.60 25.19
CA HIS A 105 13.72 10.65 23.74
C HIS A 105 13.15 9.37 23.14
N VAL A 106 12.13 9.51 22.29
CA VAL A 106 11.56 8.38 21.54
C VAL A 106 12.41 8.18 20.27
N PRO A 107 13.21 7.11 20.17
CA PRO A 107 13.99 6.87 18.97
C PRO A 107 13.05 6.59 17.79
N HIS A 108 13.32 7.28 16.69
CA HIS A 108 12.64 7.03 15.43
C HIS A 108 12.93 5.62 14.96
N ALA A 109 11.94 5.00 14.34
CA ALA A 109 12.11 3.65 13.87
C ALA A 109 12.98 3.63 12.60
N PRO A 110 13.76 2.56 12.36
CA PRO A 110 14.78 2.53 11.31
C PRO A 110 14.20 2.66 9.89
N TYR A 111 12.94 2.28 9.71
CA TYR A 111 12.22 2.34 8.45
C TYR A 111 11.50 3.67 8.20
N ALA A 112 11.60 4.63 9.12
CA ALA A 112 10.89 5.88 8.98
C ALA A 112 11.76 6.94 8.31
N MET A 113 11.17 7.70 7.38
CA MET A 113 11.93 8.56 6.49
C MET A 113 12.34 9.86 7.17
N ASN A 114 13.56 10.32 6.87
CA ASN A 114 14.01 11.66 7.22
C ASN A 114 13.33 12.72 6.34
N LYS A 115 13.40 13.99 6.72
CA LYS A 115 12.79 15.10 5.95
C LYS A 115 13.28 15.14 4.48
N THR A 116 14.56 14.88 4.26
CA THR A 116 15.16 14.81 2.91
C THR A 116 14.62 13.64 2.09
N GLN A 117 14.52 12.45 2.69
CA GLN A 117 13.96 11.26 2.05
C GLN A 117 12.48 11.45 1.71
N LYS A 118 11.70 12.12 2.58
CA LYS A 118 10.29 12.46 2.29
C LYS A 118 10.16 13.38 1.07
N LEU A 119 11.00 14.40 0.96
CA LEU A 119 10.99 15.31 -0.18
C LEU A 119 11.36 14.57 -1.48
N ALA A 120 12.41 13.75 -1.45
CA ALA A 120 12.81 12.93 -2.59
C ALA A 120 11.70 11.96 -3.01
N PHE A 121 11.01 11.34 -2.06
CA PHE A 121 9.87 10.46 -2.35
C PHE A 121 8.72 11.23 -3.00
N ILE A 122 8.39 12.43 -2.52
CA ILE A 122 7.32 13.25 -3.11
C ILE A 122 7.70 13.75 -4.50
N GLU A 123 8.95 14.11 -4.72
CA GLU A 123 9.47 14.46 -6.05
C GLU A 123 9.39 13.26 -7.01
N PHE A 124 9.73 12.06 -6.54
CA PHE A 124 9.53 10.83 -7.30
C PHE A 124 8.05 10.63 -7.66
N ILE A 125 7.13 10.75 -6.70
CA ILE A 125 5.68 10.61 -6.99
C ILE A 125 5.21 11.65 -8.02
N ARG A 126 5.76 12.87 -8.02
CA ARG A 126 5.45 13.90 -9.05
C ARG A 126 5.98 13.54 -10.43
N SER A 127 7.12 12.87 -10.52
CA SER A 127 7.75 12.51 -11.79
C SER A 127 7.15 11.24 -12.41
N VAL A 128 6.56 10.38 -11.59
CA VAL A 128 5.89 9.16 -12.04
C VAL A 128 4.71 9.51 -12.95
N LYS A 129 4.79 9.04 -14.19
CA LYS A 129 3.72 9.09 -15.17
C LYS A 129 3.32 7.67 -15.55
N PHE A 130 2.02 7.45 -15.64
CA PHE A 130 1.45 6.17 -16.05
C PHE A 130 0.87 6.26 -17.46
N PRO A 131 0.84 5.14 -18.21
CA PRO A 131 0.09 5.06 -19.45
C PRO A 131 -1.39 5.41 -19.25
N ASP A 132 -2.03 5.91 -20.29
CA ASP A 132 -3.44 6.26 -20.24
C ASP A 132 -4.32 5.06 -19.82
N GLY A 133 -5.27 5.30 -18.93
CA GLY A 133 -6.15 4.29 -18.35
C GLY A 133 -5.51 3.35 -17.31
N TYR A 134 -4.21 3.47 -16.99
CA TYR A 134 -3.57 2.60 -16.01
C TYR A 134 -3.74 3.07 -14.56
N ALA A 135 -3.59 4.37 -14.29
CA ALA A 135 -3.59 4.95 -12.95
C ALA A 135 -4.00 6.42 -12.97
N SER A 136 -4.52 6.93 -11.85
CA SER A 136 -4.72 8.37 -11.67
C SER A 136 -3.37 9.09 -11.58
N ASN A 137 -3.36 10.39 -11.89
CA ASN A 137 -2.19 11.22 -11.65
C ASN A 137 -1.97 11.44 -10.14
N LEU A 138 -1.00 10.71 -9.57
CA LEU A 138 -0.66 10.76 -8.14
C LEU A 138 -0.13 12.12 -7.68
N ALA A 139 0.37 12.96 -8.60
CA ALA A 139 0.81 14.31 -8.27
C ALA A 139 -0.33 15.17 -7.70
N THR A 140 -1.58 14.87 -8.08
CA THR A 140 -2.77 15.57 -7.59
C THR A 140 -3.13 15.20 -6.14
N CYS A 141 -2.63 14.06 -5.65
CA CYS A 141 -2.83 13.59 -4.29
C CYS A 141 -1.81 14.15 -3.30
N ILE A 142 -0.93 15.08 -3.71
CA ILE A 142 0.05 15.70 -2.83
C ILE A 142 -0.58 16.90 -2.13
N SER A 143 -0.44 16.97 -0.80
CA SER A 143 -0.91 18.11 0.02
C SER A 143 -0.22 19.40 -0.42
N ALA A 144 -0.88 20.55 -0.22
CA ALA A 144 -0.34 21.87 -0.57
C ALA A 144 1.06 22.13 0.05
N ASP A 145 1.26 21.67 1.29
CA ASP A 145 2.55 21.76 2.00
C ASP A 145 3.66 20.88 1.39
N GLY A 146 3.34 20.05 0.39
CA GLY A 146 4.30 19.22 -0.32
C GLY A 146 4.96 18.14 0.54
N CYS A 147 4.37 17.81 1.70
CA CYS A 147 4.96 16.90 2.69
C CYS A 147 4.17 15.61 2.92
N LYS A 148 2.97 15.47 2.33
CA LYS A 148 2.02 14.39 2.61
C LYS A 148 1.24 14.01 1.37
N LEU A 149 0.86 12.74 1.27
CA LEU A 149 -0.16 12.28 0.32
C LEU A 149 -1.53 12.27 1.00
N LYS A 150 -2.55 12.82 0.35
CA LYS A 150 -3.94 12.88 0.81
C LYS A 150 -4.89 12.59 -0.36
N GLY A 151 -6.07 12.07 -0.04
CA GLY A 151 -7.13 11.86 -1.04
C GLY A 151 -6.86 10.71 -2.02
N LEU A 152 -5.99 9.76 -1.65
CA LEU A 152 -5.76 8.56 -2.43
C LEU A 152 -7.02 7.70 -2.48
N LYS A 153 -7.41 7.28 -3.69
CA LYS A 153 -8.45 6.27 -3.86
C LYS A 153 -7.83 4.89 -3.67
N THR A 154 -8.71 3.92 -3.48
CA THR A 154 -8.34 2.52 -3.24
C THR A 154 -7.49 1.95 -4.37
N HIS A 155 -7.80 2.30 -5.61
CA HIS A 155 -6.98 1.95 -6.78
C HIS A 155 -5.59 2.60 -6.76
N ASP A 156 -5.47 3.85 -6.32
CA ASP A 156 -4.17 4.53 -6.22
C ASP A 156 -3.31 3.89 -5.11
N CYS A 157 -3.95 3.53 -3.98
CA CYS A 157 -3.32 2.76 -2.91
C CYS A 157 -2.82 1.39 -3.41
N HIS A 158 -3.60 0.70 -4.24
CA HIS A 158 -3.22 -0.57 -4.84
C HIS A 158 -1.95 -0.44 -5.70
N ILE A 159 -1.89 0.58 -6.56
CA ILE A 159 -0.70 0.84 -7.39
C ILE A 159 0.50 1.23 -6.52
N LEU A 160 0.29 2.06 -5.49
CA LEU A 160 1.35 2.44 -4.57
C LEU A 160 1.98 1.22 -3.89
N LEU A 161 1.15 0.33 -3.35
CA LEU A 161 1.59 -0.89 -2.67
C LEU A 161 2.27 -1.88 -3.61
N GLN A 162 1.73 -2.09 -4.81
CA GLN A 162 2.21 -3.14 -5.71
C GLN A 162 3.35 -2.71 -6.63
N ARG A 163 3.43 -1.43 -6.99
CA ARG A 163 4.33 -0.97 -8.07
C ARG A 163 5.33 0.08 -7.62
N ILE A 164 4.91 0.99 -6.75
CA ILE A 164 5.77 2.11 -6.34
C ILE A 164 6.65 1.71 -5.16
N LEU A 165 6.05 1.30 -4.04
CA LEU A 165 6.80 0.99 -2.82
C LEU A 165 7.89 -0.07 -3.04
N PRO A 166 7.64 -1.19 -3.77
CA PRO A 166 8.68 -2.18 -4.04
C PRO A 166 9.79 -1.71 -4.98
N ALA A 167 9.57 -0.62 -5.73
CA ALA A 167 10.57 -0.04 -6.63
C ALA A 167 11.39 1.07 -5.95
N THR A 168 10.86 1.66 -4.87
CA THR A 168 11.45 2.82 -4.17
C THR A 168 12.10 2.47 -2.83
N LEU A 169 11.74 1.34 -2.22
CA LEU A 169 12.28 0.82 -0.95
C LEU A 169 13.18 -0.38 -1.21
#